data_AF-A0AAU7FQG8-F1
#
_entry.id   AF-A0AAU7FQG8-F1
#
_cell.length_a   1.000
_cell.length_b   1.000
_cell.length_c   1.000
_cell.angle_alpha   90.00
_cell.angle_beta   90.00
_cell.angle_gamma   90.00
#
_symmetry.space_group_name_H-M   'P 1'
#
loop_
_entity.id
_entity.type
_entity.pdbx_description
1 polymer ?
#
loop_
_entity_poly.entity_id
_entity_poly.type
_entity_poly.pdbx_seq_one_letter_code
_entity_poly.pdbx_strand_id
1 'polypeptide(L)'
;MKDPASLFDFKGRNDVIWYGNMNQEQSWDQTRALPVMTDHVQNELVLQQEQQLLLIASKEHHVILHHQPDKAFLAYLENQGVQLPHMTQLDHAFTLNGLIVPYLLDESLEKEALIEKRTIYGSNATLVKRFNHKISTRRWAEEHLFNVTCGAICHHADELKQTYEELKAKNFSKMVLKIPYGSSGKGLRILKNDREFMQLLTFIERRNIETDLLLEGWHPIKRSLNAQLLIQEEGSHLLSITEQKINEDGIYLGTDFAPVYELDKKREYEASMHRIIELLYDEGYRGVVGVDSIIDENEQLIPIIEINARFTQVTYLLPLICRFFSTYEYIESRFKRFSCSADLPFEDVLTEVTEALNPGEDGGFFIYTFGKTRSDDTWHYRLFILFYHMKKDKQIHMLTMFDEMEFSSERRRRCAGK
;
A
#
# COMPACT_ATOMS: atom_id res chain seq x y z
N MET A 1 14.18 -10.41 15.66
CA MET A 1 14.01 -9.89 14.29
C MET A 1 15.27 -9.09 13.96
N LYS A 2 15.92 -9.30 12.82
CA LYS A 2 17.01 -8.40 12.39
C LYS A 2 16.39 -7.00 12.22
N ASP A 3 17.13 -5.95 12.57
CA ASP A 3 16.71 -4.58 12.32
C ASP A 3 16.50 -4.40 10.79
N PRO A 4 15.29 -4.10 10.32
CA PRO A 4 15.02 -3.88 8.90
C PRO A 4 15.94 -2.83 8.28
N ALA A 5 16.39 -1.82 9.05
CA ALA A 5 17.34 -0.83 8.57
C ALA A 5 18.65 -1.49 8.07
N SER A 6 19.14 -2.52 8.76
CA SER A 6 20.34 -3.25 8.37
C SER A 6 20.18 -4.07 7.08
N LEU A 7 18.95 -4.47 6.75
CA LEU A 7 18.64 -5.21 5.53
C LEU A 7 18.60 -4.31 4.29
N PHE A 8 18.26 -3.02 4.48
CA PHE A 8 18.10 -2.02 3.42
C PHE A 8 19.25 -1.00 3.36
N ASP A 9 20.30 -1.18 4.15
CA ASP A 9 21.59 -0.46 4.03
C ASP A 9 22.52 -1.12 2.99
N PHE A 10 22.07 -2.21 2.35
CA PHE A 10 22.76 -2.90 1.25
C PHE A 10 24.24 -3.22 1.52
N LYS A 11 24.54 -3.68 2.75
CA LYS A 11 25.91 -3.97 3.22
C LYS A 11 26.82 -2.73 3.24
N GLY A 12 26.27 -1.56 3.57
CA GLY A 12 27.00 -0.30 3.69
C GLY A 12 27.39 0.32 2.35
N ARG A 13 26.59 0.10 1.31
CA ARG A 13 26.81 0.74 0.00
C ARG A 13 26.40 2.20 0.07
N ASN A 14 27.27 3.09 -0.41
CA ASN A 14 26.96 4.52 -0.50
C ASN A 14 26.40 4.92 -1.87
N ASP A 15 26.47 4.03 -2.87
CA ASP A 15 26.03 4.29 -4.25
C ASP A 15 24.60 3.76 -4.51
N VAL A 16 23.71 3.85 -3.53
CA VAL A 16 22.33 3.35 -3.66
C VAL A 16 21.41 4.50 -4.08
N ILE A 17 20.58 4.25 -5.09
CA ILE A 17 19.69 5.22 -5.71
C ILE A 17 18.26 4.70 -5.58
N TRP A 18 17.47 5.27 -4.70
CA TRP A 18 16.07 4.93 -4.53
C TRP A 18 15.21 5.70 -5.53
N TYR A 19 14.30 5.00 -6.22
CA TYR A 19 13.45 5.58 -7.26
C TYR A 19 11.97 5.33 -6.98
N GLY A 20 11.24 6.40 -6.66
CA GLY A 20 9.82 6.36 -6.30
C GLY A 20 8.87 6.34 -7.51
N ASN A 21 8.94 5.33 -8.39
CA ASN A 21 7.99 5.15 -9.50
C ASN A 21 6.62 4.62 -9.05
N MET A 22 5.97 5.39 -8.16
CA MET A 22 4.67 5.06 -7.57
C MET A 22 3.62 4.85 -8.66
N ASN A 23 2.70 3.90 -8.45
CA ASN A 23 1.57 3.58 -9.33
C ASN A 23 1.92 3.08 -10.75
N GLN A 24 3.19 2.81 -11.05
CA GLN A 24 3.61 2.41 -12.38
C GLN A 24 2.90 1.13 -12.87
N GLU A 25 2.47 0.25 -11.95
CA GLU A 25 1.67 -0.94 -12.27
C GLU A 25 0.31 -0.63 -12.94
N GLN A 26 -0.21 0.60 -12.84
CA GLN A 26 -1.47 0.98 -13.49
C GLN A 26 -1.38 0.98 -15.01
N SER A 27 -0.16 1.12 -15.57
CA SER A 27 0.07 1.06 -17.01
C SER A 27 -0.12 -0.34 -17.61
N TRP A 28 -0.11 -1.39 -16.78
CA TRP A 28 -0.29 -2.76 -17.22
C TRP A 28 -1.75 -3.15 -17.49
N ASP A 29 -2.73 -2.44 -16.92
CA ASP A 29 -4.14 -2.75 -17.20
C ASP A 29 -4.57 -2.26 -18.59
N GLN A 30 -5.02 -3.21 -19.41
CA GLN A 30 -5.56 -2.95 -20.75
C GLN A 30 -6.98 -3.51 -20.93
N THR A 31 -7.57 -4.07 -19.86
CA THR A 31 -8.82 -4.84 -19.94
C THR A 31 -10.04 -4.00 -20.33
N ARG A 32 -10.05 -2.71 -19.95
CA ARG A 32 -11.20 -1.79 -20.10
C ARG A 32 -12.51 -2.34 -19.51
N ALA A 33 -12.41 -3.35 -18.64
CA ALA A 33 -13.55 -4.10 -18.09
C ALA A 33 -14.28 -3.34 -16.98
N LEU A 34 -13.59 -2.36 -16.38
CA LEU A 34 -14.17 -1.41 -15.44
C LEU A 34 -14.01 0.01 -15.99
N PRO A 35 -14.98 0.91 -15.72
CA PRO A 35 -14.80 2.32 -16.06
C PRO A 35 -13.65 2.91 -15.25
N VAL A 36 -12.64 3.42 -15.96
CA VAL A 36 -11.51 4.13 -15.36
C VAL A 36 -11.84 5.61 -15.35
N MET A 37 -11.98 6.19 -14.15
CA MET A 37 -11.98 7.65 -13.99
C MET A 37 -10.57 8.07 -13.53
N THR A 38 -9.91 8.87 -14.36
CA THR A 38 -8.61 9.44 -14.01
C THR A 38 -8.82 10.68 -13.16
N ASP A 39 -8.42 10.60 -11.91
CA ASP A 39 -8.33 11.74 -11.01
C ASP A 39 -6.87 12.20 -10.96
N HIS A 40 -6.57 13.26 -11.72
CA HIS A 40 -5.22 13.81 -11.82
C HIS A 40 -4.72 14.32 -10.47
N VAL A 41 -5.58 14.93 -9.67
CA VAL A 41 -5.24 15.45 -8.33
C VAL A 41 -4.83 14.31 -7.41
N GLN A 42 -5.61 13.22 -7.40
CA GLN A 42 -5.26 12.06 -6.60
C GLN A 42 -3.99 11.38 -7.09
N ASN A 43 -3.75 11.31 -8.40
CA ASN A 43 -2.53 10.73 -8.94
C ASN A 43 -1.29 11.54 -8.51
N GLU A 44 -1.34 12.88 -8.59
CA GLU A 44 -0.27 13.76 -8.10
C GLU A 44 -0.01 13.57 -6.60
N LEU A 45 -1.07 13.50 -5.79
CA LEU A 45 -0.95 13.24 -4.34
C LEU A 45 -0.46 11.82 -4.02
N VAL A 46 -0.73 10.84 -4.88
CA VAL A 46 -0.16 9.49 -4.72
C VAL A 46 1.33 9.51 -5.01
N LEU A 47 1.77 10.20 -6.07
CA LEU A 47 3.18 10.25 -6.44
C LEU A 47 4.04 10.81 -5.29
N GLN A 48 3.54 11.84 -4.60
CA GLN A 48 4.19 12.43 -3.42
C GLN A 48 4.37 11.47 -2.22
N GLN A 49 3.82 10.25 -2.25
CA GLN A 49 4.20 9.20 -1.28
C GLN A 49 5.64 8.73 -1.43
N GLU A 50 6.34 9.12 -2.51
CA GLU A 50 7.79 8.96 -2.65
C GLU A 50 8.58 9.56 -1.46
N GLN A 51 7.99 10.50 -0.72
CA GLN A 51 8.55 11.01 0.54
C GLN A 51 8.84 9.88 1.56
N GLN A 52 8.13 8.75 1.49
CA GLN A 52 8.35 7.61 2.38
C GLN A 52 9.71 6.93 2.15
N LEU A 53 10.33 7.09 0.97
CA LEU A 53 11.67 6.58 0.71
C LEU A 53 12.72 7.24 1.63
N LEU A 54 12.46 8.46 2.11
CA LEU A 54 13.33 9.19 3.04
C LEU A 54 13.47 8.49 4.40
N LEU A 55 12.57 7.56 4.73
CA LEU A 55 12.52 6.86 6.03
C LEU A 55 13.28 5.53 6.03
N ILE A 56 13.55 4.98 4.84
CA ILE A 56 14.26 3.70 4.67
C ILE A 56 15.67 3.91 4.10
N ALA A 57 15.88 4.96 3.33
CA ALA A 57 17.18 5.24 2.72
C ALA A 57 18.18 5.72 3.78
N SER A 58 19.39 5.16 3.74
CA SER A 58 20.53 5.66 4.51
C SER A 58 20.90 7.07 4.08
N LYS A 59 21.50 7.85 4.99
CA LYS A 59 21.90 9.25 4.73
C LYS A 59 22.88 9.42 3.55
N GLU A 60 23.65 8.37 3.24
CA GLU A 60 24.62 8.36 2.13
C GLU A 60 23.96 8.00 0.79
N HIS A 61 22.73 7.46 0.82
CA HIS A 61 22.00 7.10 -0.39
C HIS A 61 21.45 8.34 -1.10
N HIS A 62 21.08 8.17 -2.37
CA HIS A 62 20.28 9.12 -3.12
C HIS A 62 18.81 8.68 -3.18
N VAL A 63 17.88 9.63 -3.00
CA VAL A 63 16.45 9.43 -3.27
C VAL A 63 16.04 10.34 -4.41
N ILE A 64 15.55 9.75 -5.49
CA ILE A 64 14.99 10.48 -6.62
C ILE A 64 13.54 10.84 -6.30
N LEU A 65 13.24 12.14 -6.36
CA LEU A 65 11.92 12.70 -6.10
C LEU A 65 11.41 13.44 -7.35
N HIS A 66 10.14 13.24 -7.66
CA HIS A 66 9.38 14.01 -8.66
C HIS A 66 8.91 15.34 -8.09
N HIS A 67 8.65 15.40 -6.79
CA HIS A 67 8.20 16.59 -6.08
C HIS A 67 9.20 16.96 -4.98
N GLN A 68 9.61 18.23 -4.95
CA GLN A 68 10.38 18.76 -3.83
C GLN A 68 9.51 18.77 -2.56
N PRO A 69 9.86 18.04 -1.49
CA PRO A 69 9.09 18.07 -0.26
C PRO A 69 9.15 19.46 0.40
N ASP A 70 8.12 19.79 1.17
CA ASP A 70 8.05 21.04 1.93
C ASP A 70 9.26 21.16 2.88
N LYS A 71 9.90 22.33 2.91
CA LYS A 71 11.12 22.55 3.71
C LYS A 71 10.87 22.40 5.21
N ALA A 72 9.71 22.85 5.70
CA ALA A 72 9.36 22.72 7.10
C ALA A 72 9.03 21.26 7.46
N PHE A 73 8.47 20.49 6.51
CA PHE A 73 8.31 19.05 6.67
C PHE A 73 9.65 18.32 6.77
N LEU A 74 10.63 18.65 5.92
CA LEU A 74 11.98 18.08 6.00
C LEU A 74 12.66 18.41 7.33
N ALA A 75 12.61 19.67 7.76
CA ALA A 75 13.15 20.08 9.07
C ALA A 75 12.45 19.34 10.23
N TYR A 76 11.15 19.09 10.12
CA TYR A 76 10.43 18.26 11.07
C TYR A 76 10.95 16.83 11.11
N LEU A 77 11.16 16.18 9.95
CA LEU A 77 11.72 14.82 9.90
C LEU A 77 13.10 14.75 10.58
N GLU A 78 13.98 15.72 10.32
CA GLU A 78 15.30 15.81 10.98
C GLU A 78 15.17 16.00 12.50
N ASN A 79 14.27 16.88 12.94
CA ASN A 79 13.98 17.09 14.37
C ASN A 79 13.41 15.84 15.05
N GLN A 80 12.71 14.99 14.31
CA GLN A 80 12.23 13.67 14.77
C GLN A 80 13.31 12.56 14.64
N GLY A 81 14.55 12.95 14.34
CA GLY A 81 15.70 12.07 14.29
C GLY A 81 15.79 11.20 13.03
N VAL A 82 15.14 11.60 11.93
CA VAL A 82 15.38 10.99 10.61
C VAL A 82 16.70 11.52 10.06
N GLN A 83 17.57 10.62 9.61
CA GLN A 83 18.82 10.97 8.93
C GLN A 83 18.51 11.09 7.43
N LEU A 84 18.26 12.31 6.96
CA LEU A 84 17.82 12.50 5.57
C LEU A 84 18.90 12.08 4.55
N PRO A 85 18.52 11.35 3.49
CA PRO A 85 19.39 11.00 2.38
C PRO A 85 19.64 12.20 1.45
N HIS A 86 20.53 12.02 0.47
CA HIS A 86 20.69 12.97 -0.62
C HIS A 86 19.44 12.98 -1.52
N MET A 87 18.67 14.06 -1.48
CA MET A 87 17.53 14.25 -2.37
C MET A 87 18.01 14.72 -3.74
N THR A 88 17.63 13.98 -4.79
CA THR A 88 17.98 14.29 -6.18
C THR A 88 16.71 14.52 -6.99
N GLN A 89 16.63 15.64 -7.69
CA GLN A 89 15.52 15.90 -8.61
C GLN A 89 15.63 14.97 -9.83
N LEU A 90 14.49 14.52 -10.37
CA LEU A 90 14.44 13.57 -11.49
C LEU A 90 15.33 13.98 -12.67
N ASP A 91 15.33 15.27 -13.03
CA ASP A 91 16.14 15.81 -14.12
C ASP A 91 17.64 15.66 -13.91
N HIS A 92 18.11 15.39 -12.69
CA HIS A 92 19.53 15.17 -12.37
C HIS A 92 19.83 13.69 -12.07
N ALA A 93 18.84 12.80 -12.13
CA ALA A 93 19.02 11.38 -11.82
C ALA A 93 20.01 10.67 -12.76
N PHE A 94 20.12 11.14 -14.02
CA PHE A 94 21.01 10.56 -15.01
C PHE A 94 22.50 10.68 -14.64
N THR A 95 22.89 11.64 -13.78
CA THR A 95 24.30 11.80 -13.38
C THR A 95 24.74 10.80 -12.31
N LEU A 96 23.80 10.13 -11.65
CA LEU A 96 24.08 9.16 -10.60
C LEU A 96 24.50 7.83 -11.21
N ASN A 97 25.47 7.15 -10.59
CA ASN A 97 25.88 5.80 -10.93
C ASN A 97 25.80 4.94 -9.67
N GLY A 98 25.24 3.74 -9.78
CA GLY A 98 25.11 2.86 -8.63
C GLY A 98 23.98 1.84 -8.74
N LEU A 99 23.55 1.32 -7.59
CA LEU A 99 22.44 0.38 -7.46
C LEU A 99 21.10 1.12 -7.46
N ILE A 100 20.27 0.90 -8.46
CA ILE A 100 18.90 1.42 -8.49
C ILE A 100 17.98 0.50 -7.67
N VAL A 101 17.26 1.09 -6.72
CA VAL A 101 16.23 0.45 -5.90
C VAL A 101 14.88 1.08 -6.23
N PRO A 102 14.12 0.50 -7.19
CA PRO A 102 12.82 1.05 -7.54
C PRO A 102 11.77 0.69 -6.49
N TYR A 103 10.71 1.51 -6.41
CA TYR A 103 9.48 1.12 -5.75
C TYR A 103 8.91 -0.15 -6.40
N LEU A 104 8.79 -0.16 -7.74
CA LEU A 104 8.35 -1.29 -8.56
C LEU A 104 9.31 -1.45 -9.75
N LEU A 105 9.81 -2.66 -10.02
CA LEU A 105 10.56 -2.91 -11.24
C LEU A 105 9.62 -3.27 -12.40
N ASP A 106 9.62 -2.45 -13.45
CA ASP A 106 8.91 -2.72 -14.70
C ASP A 106 9.85 -2.91 -15.89
N GLU A 107 9.27 -3.27 -17.04
CA GLU A 107 10.03 -3.56 -18.25
C GLU A 107 10.75 -2.32 -18.83
N SER A 108 10.23 -1.11 -18.56
CA SER A 108 10.83 0.13 -19.05
C SER A 108 12.12 0.45 -18.30
N LEU A 109 12.10 0.35 -16.97
CA LEU A 109 13.25 0.59 -16.12
C LEU A 109 14.34 -0.48 -16.34
N GLU A 110 13.95 -1.75 -16.50
CA GLU A 110 14.87 -2.85 -16.80
C GLU A 110 15.62 -2.59 -18.12
N LYS A 111 14.90 -2.12 -19.16
CA LYS A 111 15.48 -1.77 -20.45
C LYS A 111 16.42 -0.57 -20.36
N GLU A 112 16.05 0.47 -19.64
CA GLU A 112 16.89 1.66 -19.43
C GLU A 112 18.18 1.31 -18.71
N ALA A 113 18.10 0.55 -17.61
CA ALA A 113 19.27 0.11 -16.88
C ALA A 113 20.19 -0.78 -17.72
N LEU A 114 19.65 -1.62 -18.60
CA LEU A 114 20.46 -2.42 -19.54
C LEU A 114 21.24 -1.53 -20.53
N ILE A 115 20.61 -0.50 -21.08
CA ILE A 115 21.24 0.46 -22.01
C ILE A 115 22.37 1.23 -21.29
N GLU A 116 22.10 1.66 -20.06
CA GLU A 116 23.03 2.48 -19.26
C GLU A 116 24.03 1.64 -18.45
N LYS A 117 23.93 0.31 -18.48
CA LYS A 117 24.74 -0.64 -17.69
C LYS A 117 24.66 -0.39 -16.18
N ARG A 118 23.47 -0.03 -15.67
CA ARG A 118 23.20 0.14 -14.24
C ARG A 118 22.75 -1.18 -13.62
N THR A 119 23.03 -1.35 -12.34
CA THR A 119 22.55 -2.48 -11.56
C THR A 119 21.20 -2.13 -10.94
N ILE A 120 20.23 -3.04 -11.03
CA ILE A 120 18.93 -2.91 -10.36
C ILE A 120 18.86 -3.90 -9.20
N TYR A 121 18.28 -3.47 -8.09
CA TYR A 121 17.91 -4.33 -6.98
C TYR A 121 16.62 -5.09 -7.25
N GLY A 122 16.63 -6.40 -7.00
CA GLY A 122 15.44 -7.25 -7.01
C GLY A 122 15.44 -8.30 -8.13
N SER A 123 14.24 -8.77 -8.49
CA SER A 123 13.97 -9.75 -9.55
C SER A 123 14.10 -9.12 -10.93
N ASN A 124 13.60 -9.82 -11.97
CA ASN A 124 13.31 -9.23 -13.27
C ASN A 124 11.86 -8.68 -13.33
N ALA A 125 11.61 -7.81 -14.30
CA ALA A 125 10.29 -7.19 -14.48
C ALA A 125 9.17 -8.20 -14.80
N THR A 126 9.51 -9.34 -15.41
CA THR A 126 8.52 -10.39 -15.77
C THR A 126 7.90 -11.03 -14.53
N LEU A 127 8.72 -11.42 -13.54
CA LEU A 127 8.23 -11.99 -12.28
C LEU A 127 7.45 -10.95 -11.47
N VAL A 128 7.96 -9.72 -11.40
CA VAL A 128 7.29 -8.62 -10.71
C VAL A 128 5.89 -8.39 -11.30
N LYS A 129 5.78 -8.34 -12.62
CA LYS A 129 4.50 -8.20 -13.33
C LYS A 129 3.58 -9.40 -13.13
N ARG A 130 4.12 -10.63 -13.13
CA ARG A 130 3.33 -11.85 -12.88
C ARG A 130 2.72 -11.86 -11.48
N PHE A 131 3.50 -11.55 -10.45
CA PHE A 131 3.03 -11.64 -9.06
C PHE A 131 2.12 -10.47 -8.65
N ASN A 132 2.22 -9.32 -9.31
CA ASN A 132 1.22 -8.24 -9.17
C ASN A 132 -0.06 -8.49 -10.00
N HIS A 133 -0.14 -9.55 -10.81
CA HIS A 133 -1.32 -9.90 -11.61
C HIS A 133 -2.28 -10.76 -10.78
N LYS A 134 -3.43 -10.20 -10.39
CA LYS A 134 -4.41 -10.84 -9.48
C LYS A 134 -4.87 -12.23 -9.93
N ILE A 135 -5.14 -12.40 -11.23
CA ILE A 135 -5.52 -13.71 -11.81
C ILE A 135 -4.37 -14.72 -11.77
N SER A 136 -3.14 -14.31 -12.12
CA SER A 136 -1.97 -15.18 -12.07
C SER A 136 -1.68 -15.61 -10.64
N THR A 137 -1.76 -14.70 -9.67
CA THR A 137 -1.61 -14.99 -8.25
C THR A 137 -2.71 -15.91 -7.73
N ARG A 138 -3.96 -15.75 -8.21
CA ARG A 138 -5.05 -16.67 -7.91
C ARG A 138 -4.76 -18.09 -8.41
N ARG A 139 -4.37 -18.24 -9.68
CA ARG A 139 -4.00 -19.55 -10.26
C ARG A 139 -2.82 -20.18 -9.53
N TRP A 140 -1.81 -19.38 -9.20
CA TRP A 140 -0.63 -19.81 -8.45
C TRP A 140 -0.98 -20.32 -7.05
N ALA A 141 -1.88 -19.61 -6.34
CA ALA A 141 -2.37 -20.04 -5.04
C ALA A 141 -3.10 -21.40 -5.13
N GLU A 142 -3.96 -21.59 -6.14
CA GLU A 142 -4.67 -22.85 -6.39
C GLU A 142 -3.74 -24.01 -6.78
N GLU A 143 -2.78 -23.77 -7.68
CA GLU A 143 -1.77 -24.74 -8.10
C GLU A 143 -0.94 -25.25 -6.93
N HIS A 144 -0.58 -24.34 -6.02
CA HIS A 144 0.10 -24.67 -4.79
C HIS A 144 -0.87 -24.98 -3.63
N LEU A 145 -2.12 -25.34 -3.87
CA LEU A 145 -3.04 -25.86 -2.84
C LEU A 145 -3.20 -24.94 -1.61
N PHE A 146 -3.08 -23.62 -1.78
CA PHE A 146 -3.48 -22.67 -0.75
C PHE A 146 -4.99 -22.54 -0.73
N ASN A 147 -5.55 -22.27 0.45
CA ASN A 147 -6.94 -21.84 0.54
C ASN A 147 -7.10 -20.52 -0.21
N VAL A 148 -8.17 -20.42 -0.99
CA VAL A 148 -8.51 -19.24 -1.78
C VAL A 148 -9.97 -18.88 -1.55
N THR A 149 -10.34 -17.63 -1.85
CA THR A 149 -11.73 -17.17 -1.72
C THR A 149 -12.66 -17.97 -2.65
N CYS A 150 -13.92 -18.16 -2.23
CA CYS A 150 -14.97 -18.66 -3.11
C CYS A 150 -15.16 -17.71 -4.31
N GLY A 151 -15.07 -18.25 -5.52
CA GLY A 151 -15.16 -17.48 -6.76
C GLY A 151 -14.57 -18.25 -7.93
N ALA A 152 -14.55 -17.61 -9.10
CA ALA A 152 -13.94 -18.18 -10.29
C ALA A 152 -13.32 -17.09 -11.17
N ILE A 153 -12.38 -17.52 -12.01
CA ILE A 153 -11.89 -16.74 -13.13
C ILE A 153 -12.88 -16.93 -14.28
N CYS A 154 -13.41 -15.83 -14.80
CA CYS A 154 -14.39 -15.78 -15.87
C CYS A 154 -13.78 -15.05 -17.08
N HIS A 155 -14.06 -15.55 -18.29
CA HIS A 155 -13.52 -15.03 -19.54
C HIS A 155 -14.54 -14.21 -20.34
N HIS A 156 -15.83 -14.36 -20.03
CA HIS A 156 -16.93 -13.67 -20.70
C HIS A 156 -18.17 -13.53 -19.81
N ALA A 157 -19.20 -12.86 -20.33
CA ALA A 157 -20.44 -12.55 -19.61
C ALA A 157 -21.18 -13.80 -19.08
N ASP A 158 -21.32 -14.84 -19.90
CA ASP A 158 -22.05 -16.06 -19.46
C ASP A 158 -21.38 -16.74 -18.26
N GLU A 159 -20.04 -16.84 -18.26
CA GLU A 159 -19.29 -17.38 -17.10
C GLU A 159 -19.46 -16.49 -15.86
N LEU A 160 -19.41 -15.16 -16.01
CA LEU A 160 -19.67 -14.25 -14.90
C LEU A 160 -21.07 -14.45 -14.31
N LYS A 161 -22.08 -14.63 -15.16
CA LYS A 161 -23.45 -14.89 -14.75
C LYS A 161 -23.57 -16.21 -14.00
N GLN A 162 -22.96 -17.28 -14.52
CA GLN A 162 -22.95 -18.56 -13.85
C GLN A 162 -22.28 -18.47 -12.47
N THR A 163 -21.08 -17.90 -12.40
CA THR A 163 -20.34 -17.73 -11.14
C THR A 163 -21.11 -16.87 -10.14
N TYR A 164 -21.80 -15.83 -10.59
CA TYR A 164 -22.64 -15.01 -9.73
C TYR A 164 -23.76 -15.82 -9.08
N GLU A 165 -24.50 -16.63 -9.85
CA GLU A 165 -25.56 -17.50 -9.32
C GLU A 165 -25.02 -18.56 -8.35
N GLU A 166 -23.85 -19.14 -8.65
CA GLU A 166 -23.18 -20.07 -7.74
C GLU A 166 -22.79 -19.42 -6.41
N LEU A 167 -22.28 -18.18 -6.44
CA LEU A 167 -21.95 -17.41 -5.23
C LEU A 167 -23.21 -17.05 -4.44
N LYS A 168 -24.31 -16.69 -5.11
CA LYS A 168 -25.61 -16.46 -4.47
C LYS A 168 -26.13 -17.72 -3.78
N ALA A 169 -26.02 -18.88 -4.43
CA ALA A 169 -26.39 -20.16 -3.83
C ALA A 169 -25.56 -20.53 -2.60
N LYS A 170 -24.32 -20.00 -2.50
CA LYS A 170 -23.46 -20.08 -1.31
C LYS A 170 -23.74 -19.00 -0.26
N ASN A 171 -24.83 -18.25 -0.39
CA ASN A 171 -25.29 -17.20 0.53
C ASN A 171 -24.37 -15.96 0.64
N PHE A 172 -23.53 -15.69 -0.37
CA PHE A 172 -22.82 -14.41 -0.42
C PHE A 172 -23.80 -13.26 -0.70
N SER A 173 -23.81 -12.25 0.17
CA SER A 173 -24.65 -11.05 0.04
C SER A 173 -24.00 -9.95 -0.78
N LYS A 174 -22.67 -9.96 -0.88
CA LYS A 174 -21.85 -9.05 -1.69
C LYS A 174 -20.84 -9.88 -2.48
N MET A 175 -20.43 -9.38 -3.64
CA MET A 175 -19.38 -9.96 -4.47
C MET A 175 -18.38 -8.88 -4.85
N VAL A 176 -17.21 -9.29 -5.35
CA VAL A 176 -16.22 -8.37 -5.91
C VAL A 176 -15.74 -8.88 -7.25
N LEU A 177 -15.81 -8.01 -8.25
CA LEU A 177 -15.14 -8.22 -9.53
C LEU A 177 -13.74 -7.60 -9.44
N LYS A 178 -12.72 -8.36 -9.82
CA LYS A 178 -11.33 -7.93 -9.90
C LYS A 178 -10.83 -8.06 -11.33
N ILE A 179 -10.15 -7.02 -11.83
CA ILE A 179 -9.38 -7.09 -13.07
C ILE A 179 -7.92 -7.52 -12.76
N PRO A 180 -7.15 -7.95 -13.77
CA PRO A 180 -5.75 -8.37 -13.63
C PRO A 180 -4.85 -7.46 -12.81
N TYR A 181 -4.86 -6.17 -13.13
CA TYR A 181 -3.97 -5.17 -12.56
C TYR A 181 -4.77 -4.03 -11.95
N GLY A 182 -4.21 -3.44 -10.90
CA GLY A 182 -4.80 -2.34 -10.18
C GLY A 182 -4.25 -2.27 -8.76
N SER A 183 -4.17 -1.07 -8.20
CA SER A 183 -3.60 -0.83 -6.88
C SER A 183 -4.46 0.14 -6.08
N SER A 184 -4.38 0.05 -4.75
CA SER A 184 -5.13 0.93 -3.83
C SER A 184 -6.64 0.98 -4.12
N GLY A 185 -7.26 -0.18 -4.39
CA GLY A 185 -8.68 -0.30 -4.71
C GLY A 185 -9.05 -0.03 -6.18
N LYS A 186 -8.12 0.51 -7.00
CA LYS A 186 -8.31 0.56 -8.45
C LYS A 186 -8.34 -0.88 -9.00
N GLY A 187 -9.22 -1.12 -9.95
CA GLY A 187 -9.40 -2.45 -10.54
C GLY A 187 -10.26 -3.42 -9.71
N LEU A 188 -10.97 -2.91 -8.71
CA LEU A 188 -11.97 -3.66 -7.95
C LEU A 188 -13.34 -3.00 -8.10
N ARG A 189 -14.39 -3.81 -8.21
CA ARG A 189 -15.78 -3.34 -8.12
C ARG A 189 -16.57 -4.25 -7.19
N ILE A 190 -16.95 -3.72 -6.03
CA ILE A 190 -17.87 -4.40 -5.11
C ILE A 190 -19.28 -4.31 -5.70
N LEU A 191 -19.96 -5.45 -5.71
CA LEU A 191 -21.32 -5.62 -6.18
C LEU A 191 -22.20 -5.91 -4.97
N LYS A 192 -23.03 -4.94 -4.58
CA LYS A 192 -23.81 -5.00 -3.34
C LYS A 192 -25.18 -5.66 -3.53
N ASN A 193 -25.61 -5.87 -4.77
CA ASN A 193 -26.94 -6.38 -5.10
C ASN A 193 -27.01 -6.82 -6.58
N ASP A 194 -28.10 -7.54 -6.91
CA ASP A 194 -28.34 -8.07 -8.26
C ASP A 194 -28.41 -6.98 -9.33
N ARG A 195 -28.90 -5.77 -8.97
CA ARG A 195 -28.99 -4.65 -9.91
C ARG A 195 -27.59 -4.18 -10.35
N GLU A 196 -26.67 -4.02 -9.41
CA GLU A 196 -25.29 -3.62 -9.72
C GLU A 196 -24.56 -4.66 -10.56
N PHE A 197 -24.78 -5.95 -10.27
CA PHE A 197 -24.24 -7.05 -11.09
C PHE A 197 -24.79 -7.02 -12.51
N MET A 198 -26.11 -6.94 -12.69
CA MET A 198 -26.71 -6.90 -14.03
C MET A 198 -26.24 -5.70 -14.85
N GLN A 199 -26.04 -4.53 -14.22
CA GLN A 199 -25.46 -3.37 -14.90
C GLN A 199 -24.03 -3.60 -15.37
N LEU A 200 -23.19 -4.25 -14.55
CA LEU A 200 -21.85 -4.65 -14.93
C LEU A 200 -21.88 -5.68 -16.07
N LEU A 201 -22.73 -6.71 -15.96
CA LEU A 201 -22.87 -7.76 -16.96
C LEU A 201 -23.24 -7.17 -18.33
N THR A 202 -24.28 -6.33 -18.38
CA THR A 202 -24.69 -5.63 -19.61
C THR A 202 -23.57 -4.74 -20.17
N PHE A 203 -22.76 -4.12 -19.32
CA PHE A 203 -21.61 -3.32 -19.77
C PHE A 203 -20.54 -4.20 -20.44
N ILE A 204 -20.24 -5.36 -19.85
CA ILE A 204 -19.28 -6.34 -20.38
C ILE A 204 -19.77 -6.90 -21.71
N GLU A 205 -21.04 -7.32 -21.78
CA GLU A 205 -21.70 -7.83 -22.99
C GLU A 205 -21.66 -6.81 -24.13
N ARG A 206 -22.08 -5.56 -23.87
CA ARG A 206 -22.15 -4.51 -24.90
C ARG A 206 -20.80 -4.13 -25.48
N ARG A 207 -19.72 -4.37 -24.74
CA ARG A 207 -18.35 -4.05 -25.17
C ARG A 207 -17.59 -5.25 -25.69
N ASN A 208 -18.20 -6.44 -25.69
CA ASN A 208 -17.56 -7.70 -26.07
C ASN A 208 -16.21 -7.86 -25.38
N ILE A 209 -16.19 -7.64 -24.06
CA ILE A 209 -14.98 -7.77 -23.26
C ILE A 209 -14.67 -9.26 -23.10
N GLU A 210 -13.55 -9.69 -23.71
CA GLU A 210 -13.03 -11.06 -23.68
C GLU A 210 -11.65 -11.03 -23.00
N THR A 211 -11.64 -11.07 -21.67
CA THR A 211 -10.42 -11.03 -20.85
C THR A 211 -10.67 -11.75 -19.53
N ASP A 212 -9.60 -12.22 -18.89
CA ASP A 212 -9.68 -12.84 -17.57
C ASP A 212 -10.16 -11.81 -16.53
N LEU A 213 -11.29 -12.11 -15.90
CA LEU A 213 -11.88 -11.39 -14.77
C LEU A 213 -12.04 -12.35 -13.61
N LEU A 214 -11.89 -11.86 -12.38
CA LEU A 214 -12.07 -12.69 -11.18
C LEU A 214 -13.29 -12.20 -10.42
N LEU A 215 -14.32 -13.06 -10.34
CA LEU A 215 -15.52 -12.79 -9.56
C LEU A 215 -15.49 -13.66 -8.30
N GLU A 216 -15.45 -13.00 -7.14
CA GLU A 216 -15.35 -13.64 -5.84
C GLU A 216 -16.49 -13.21 -4.92
N GLY A 217 -16.88 -14.10 -4.00
CA GLY A 217 -17.72 -13.75 -2.88
C GLY A 217 -16.99 -12.76 -1.96
N TRP A 218 -17.70 -11.76 -1.45
CA TRP A 218 -17.16 -10.87 -0.42
C TRP A 218 -17.27 -11.57 0.93
N HIS A 219 -16.14 -12.10 1.41
CA HIS A 219 -16.09 -12.82 2.68
C HIS A 219 -16.41 -11.90 3.87
N PRO A 220 -17.05 -12.42 4.92
CA PRO A 220 -17.17 -11.71 6.19
C PRO A 220 -15.79 -11.68 6.86
N ILE A 221 -15.04 -10.59 6.70
CA ILE A 221 -13.66 -10.49 7.15
C ILE A 221 -13.64 -10.18 8.65
N LYS A 222 -13.05 -11.09 9.45
CA LYS A 222 -12.73 -10.83 10.85
C LYS A 222 -11.42 -10.06 11.01
N ARG A 223 -10.40 -10.40 10.21
CA ARG A 223 -9.09 -9.74 10.20
C ARG A 223 -8.55 -9.58 8.78
N SER A 224 -8.13 -8.37 8.43
CA SER A 224 -7.41 -8.08 7.18
C SER A 224 -5.93 -8.00 7.49
N LEU A 225 -5.17 -9.00 7.08
CA LEU A 225 -3.76 -9.17 7.41
C LEU A 225 -2.89 -8.69 6.26
N ASN A 226 -1.70 -8.18 6.58
CA ASN A 226 -0.65 -7.92 5.61
C ASN A 226 0.68 -8.42 6.16
N ALA A 227 1.39 -9.24 5.38
CA ALA A 227 2.74 -9.69 5.68
C ALA A 227 3.75 -9.02 4.73
N GLN A 228 4.91 -8.66 5.26
CA GLN A 228 6.04 -8.15 4.46
C GLN A 228 7.14 -9.20 4.43
N LEU A 229 7.56 -9.57 3.23
CA LEU A 229 8.57 -10.60 2.97
C LEU A 229 9.76 -9.96 2.27
N LEU A 230 10.95 -10.50 2.53
CA LEU A 230 12.18 -10.18 1.81
C LEU A 230 12.80 -11.49 1.32
N ILE A 231 12.93 -11.64 0.01
CA ILE A 231 13.50 -12.84 -0.61
C ILE A 231 14.89 -12.48 -1.17
N GLN A 232 15.94 -13.15 -0.69
CA GLN A 232 17.33 -12.88 -1.09
C GLN A 232 18.14 -14.17 -1.17
N GLU A 233 19.26 -14.15 -1.90
CA GLU A 233 20.18 -15.30 -2.00
C GLU A 233 20.76 -15.70 -0.63
N GLU A 234 21.11 -14.71 0.20
CA GLU A 234 21.77 -14.92 1.48
C GLU A 234 20.79 -15.03 2.66
N GLY A 235 19.55 -15.45 2.37
CA GLY A 235 18.51 -15.69 3.36
C GLY A 235 17.25 -14.88 3.09
N SER A 236 16.10 -15.53 3.25
CA SER A 236 14.79 -14.91 3.10
C SER A 236 14.10 -14.74 4.45
N HIS A 237 13.29 -13.69 4.58
CA HIS A 237 12.80 -13.21 5.87
C HIS A 237 11.32 -12.81 5.79
N LEU A 238 10.54 -13.24 6.79
CA LEU A 238 9.28 -12.59 7.16
C LEU A 238 9.63 -11.36 8.00
N LEU A 239 9.46 -10.17 7.44
CA LEU A 239 9.83 -8.89 8.04
C LEU A 239 8.80 -8.41 9.07
N SER A 240 7.51 -8.52 8.74
CA SER A 240 6.44 -8.08 9.64
C SER A 240 5.10 -8.75 9.30
N ILE A 241 4.24 -8.88 10.31
CA ILE A 241 2.81 -9.15 10.16
C ILE A 241 2.06 -7.97 10.76
N THR A 242 1.12 -7.41 10.02
CA THR A 242 0.33 -6.22 10.40
C THR A 242 -1.15 -6.45 10.05
N GLU A 243 -2.04 -5.60 10.56
CA GLU A 243 -3.44 -5.57 10.14
C GLU A 243 -3.78 -4.29 9.38
N GLN A 244 -4.41 -4.45 8.21
CA GLN A 244 -5.00 -3.33 7.48
C GLN A 244 -6.33 -2.95 8.13
N LYS A 245 -6.51 -1.66 8.42
CA LYS A 245 -7.83 -1.11 8.73
C LYS A 245 -8.51 -0.79 7.41
N ILE A 246 -9.58 -1.51 7.11
CA ILE A 246 -10.40 -1.34 5.92
C ILE A 246 -11.83 -0.99 6.33
N ASN A 247 -12.51 -0.16 5.56
CA ASN A 247 -13.94 0.08 5.76
C ASN A 247 -14.81 -0.98 5.04
N GLU A 248 -16.13 -0.86 5.14
CA GLU A 248 -17.08 -1.80 4.52
C GLU A 248 -17.04 -1.86 3.00
N ASP A 249 -16.43 -0.86 2.36
CA ASP A 249 -16.21 -0.78 0.91
C ASP A 249 -14.81 -1.26 0.51
N GLY A 250 -14.05 -1.88 1.43
CA GLY A 250 -12.70 -2.36 1.18
C GLY A 250 -11.65 -1.26 1.02
N ILE A 251 -11.98 -0.03 1.41
CA ILE A 251 -11.06 1.10 1.32
C ILE A 251 -10.11 1.04 2.52
N TYR A 252 -8.82 0.98 2.23
CA TYR A 252 -7.76 1.10 3.22
C TYR A 252 -7.85 2.46 3.94
N LEU A 253 -7.73 2.44 5.26
CA LEU A 253 -7.74 3.60 6.15
C LEU A 253 -6.39 3.77 6.88
N GLY A 254 -5.62 2.69 6.99
CA GLY A 254 -4.37 2.67 7.74
C GLY A 254 -3.95 1.26 8.13
N THR A 255 -2.83 1.15 8.84
CA THR A 255 -2.27 -0.13 9.30
C THR A 255 -2.04 -0.11 10.80
N ASP A 256 -2.50 -1.15 11.48
CA ASP A 256 -2.13 -1.49 12.85
C ASP A 256 -0.89 -2.39 12.82
N PHE A 257 0.19 -1.88 13.39
CA PHE A 257 1.50 -2.54 13.41
C PHE A 257 1.66 -3.47 14.62
N ALA A 258 0.78 -3.37 15.62
CA ALA A 258 0.83 -4.14 16.85
C ALA A 258 -0.39 -5.08 17.03
N PRO A 259 -0.84 -5.82 16.00
CA PRO A 259 -1.99 -6.69 16.14
C PRO A 259 -1.67 -7.86 17.06
N VAL A 260 -2.65 -8.21 17.91
CA VAL A 260 -2.57 -9.36 18.81
C VAL A 260 -3.38 -10.52 18.24
N TYR A 261 -2.71 -11.66 18.10
CA TYR A 261 -3.26 -12.91 17.60
C TYR A 261 -3.21 -14.01 18.65
N GLU A 262 -4.14 -14.95 18.55
CA GLU A 262 -4.00 -16.24 19.21
C GLU A 262 -2.78 -16.99 18.67
N LEU A 263 -2.07 -17.71 19.55
CA LEU A 263 -0.78 -18.31 19.21
C LEU A 263 -0.85 -19.29 18.04
N ASP A 264 -1.90 -20.11 18.00
CA ASP A 264 -2.07 -21.11 16.95
C ASP A 264 -2.38 -20.46 15.59
N LYS A 265 -3.21 -19.40 15.57
CA LYS A 265 -3.48 -18.63 14.35
C LYS A 265 -2.26 -17.89 13.83
N LYS A 266 -1.46 -17.33 14.74
CA LYS A 266 -0.18 -16.72 14.38
C LYS A 266 0.75 -17.75 13.71
N ARG A 267 0.89 -18.95 14.30
CA ARG A 267 1.74 -20.02 13.75
C ARG A 267 1.23 -20.53 12.40
N GLU A 268 -0.08 -20.71 12.25
CA GLU A 268 -0.72 -21.10 10.99
C GLU A 268 -0.40 -20.10 9.87
N TYR A 269 -0.49 -18.80 10.18
CA TYR A 269 -0.19 -17.74 9.22
C TYR A 269 1.30 -17.63 8.92
N GLU A 270 2.17 -17.68 9.94
CA GLU A 270 3.63 -17.70 9.76
C GLU A 270 4.09 -18.87 8.90
N ALA A 271 3.54 -20.08 9.11
CA ALA A 271 3.83 -21.24 8.28
C ALA A 271 3.44 -21.02 6.81
N SER A 272 2.29 -20.38 6.56
CA SER A 272 1.86 -20.02 5.21
C SER A 272 2.83 -19.03 4.56
N MET A 273 3.28 -18.01 5.30
CA MET A 273 4.23 -17.02 4.79
C MET A 273 5.61 -17.62 4.50
N HIS A 274 6.10 -18.51 5.35
CA HIS A 274 7.34 -19.24 5.09
C HIS A 274 7.25 -20.09 3.82
N ARG A 275 6.13 -20.78 3.62
CA ARG A 275 5.88 -21.53 2.39
C ARG A 275 5.84 -20.63 1.15
N ILE A 276 5.22 -19.46 1.23
CA ILE A 276 5.23 -18.48 0.13
C ILE A 276 6.65 -17.99 -0.16
N ILE A 277 7.46 -17.73 0.88
CA ILE A 277 8.87 -17.36 0.72
C ILE A 277 9.63 -18.42 -0.07
N GLU A 278 9.50 -19.70 0.30
CA GLU A 278 10.18 -20.82 -0.37
C GLU A 278 9.76 -20.92 -1.84
N LEU A 279 8.46 -20.91 -2.13
CA LEU A 279 7.96 -21.02 -3.50
C LEU A 279 8.40 -19.84 -4.38
N LEU A 280 8.35 -18.60 -3.87
CA LEU A 280 8.83 -17.43 -4.58
C LEU A 280 10.34 -17.51 -4.85
N TYR A 281 11.11 -17.97 -3.86
CA TYR A 281 12.55 -18.15 -4.00
C TYR A 281 12.88 -19.18 -5.09
N ASP A 282 12.18 -20.31 -5.11
CA ASP A 282 12.34 -21.40 -6.08
C ASP A 282 11.96 -20.97 -7.51
N GLU A 283 10.99 -20.07 -7.65
CA GLU A 283 10.67 -19.43 -8.94
C GLU A 283 11.70 -18.36 -9.37
N GLY A 284 12.71 -18.09 -8.54
CA GLY A 284 13.77 -17.13 -8.83
C GLY A 284 13.43 -15.68 -8.45
N TYR A 285 12.33 -15.46 -7.72
CA TYR A 285 12.02 -14.11 -7.23
C TYR A 285 13.02 -13.70 -6.14
N ARG A 286 13.50 -12.45 -6.22
CA ARG A 286 14.30 -11.73 -5.24
C ARG A 286 13.73 -10.32 -5.03
N GLY A 287 13.74 -9.84 -3.80
CA GLY A 287 13.25 -8.51 -3.43
C GLY A 287 12.14 -8.55 -2.39
N VAL A 288 11.47 -7.40 -2.22
CA VAL A 288 10.40 -7.22 -1.24
C VAL A 288 9.06 -7.66 -1.81
N VAL A 289 8.22 -8.26 -0.98
CA VAL A 289 6.84 -8.64 -1.31
C VAL A 289 5.90 -8.30 -0.15
N GLY A 290 4.80 -7.62 -0.43
CA GLY A 290 3.66 -7.54 0.47
C GLY A 290 2.62 -8.60 0.12
N VAL A 291 2.15 -9.38 1.10
CA VAL A 291 1.09 -10.38 0.91
C VAL A 291 -0.13 -9.97 1.74
N ASP A 292 -1.22 -9.67 1.05
CA ASP A 292 -2.51 -9.38 1.68
C ASP A 292 -3.26 -10.69 1.90
N SER A 293 -3.81 -10.88 3.10
CA SER A 293 -4.50 -12.10 3.54
C SER A 293 -5.72 -11.75 4.38
N ILE A 294 -6.64 -12.69 4.55
CA ILE A 294 -7.78 -12.52 5.46
C ILE A 294 -7.98 -13.73 6.36
N ILE A 295 -8.51 -13.46 7.55
CA ILE A 295 -9.19 -14.46 8.38
C ILE A 295 -10.67 -14.07 8.37
N ASP A 296 -11.54 -14.99 7.98
CA ASP A 296 -12.98 -14.75 7.95
C ASP A 296 -13.62 -14.96 9.35
N GLU A 297 -14.91 -14.63 9.49
CA GLU A 297 -15.68 -14.84 10.72
C GLU A 297 -15.82 -16.32 11.13
N ASN A 298 -15.53 -17.26 10.22
CA ASN A 298 -15.51 -18.70 10.49
C ASN A 298 -14.11 -19.21 10.85
N GLU A 299 -13.16 -18.31 11.16
CA GLU A 299 -11.77 -18.62 11.47
C GLU A 299 -10.97 -19.26 10.32
N GLN A 300 -11.46 -19.18 9.09
CA GLN A 300 -10.72 -19.68 7.92
C GLN A 300 -9.67 -18.66 7.49
N LEU A 301 -8.42 -19.14 7.44
CA LEU A 301 -7.30 -18.39 6.87
C LEU A 301 -7.29 -18.54 5.34
N ILE A 302 -7.29 -17.39 4.66
CA ILE A 302 -7.00 -17.28 3.23
C ILE A 302 -5.68 -16.50 3.11
N PRO A 303 -4.54 -17.21 2.96
CA PRO A 303 -3.19 -16.62 3.09
C PRO A 303 -2.75 -15.82 1.85
N ILE A 304 -3.55 -15.81 0.79
CA ILE A 304 -3.25 -15.07 -0.44
C ILE A 304 -4.55 -14.47 -0.98
N ILE A 305 -4.73 -13.18 -0.76
CA ILE A 305 -5.74 -12.35 -1.43
C ILE A 305 -5.09 -11.58 -2.57
N GLU A 306 -3.90 -11.04 -2.32
CA GLU A 306 -3.09 -10.33 -3.29
C GLU A 306 -1.61 -10.44 -2.93
N ILE A 307 -0.76 -10.52 -3.95
CA ILE A 307 0.69 -10.39 -3.81
C ILE A 307 1.08 -9.07 -4.45
N ASN A 308 1.80 -8.24 -3.70
CA ASN A 308 2.36 -6.98 -4.14
C ASN A 308 3.88 -7.16 -4.24
N ALA A 309 4.39 -7.55 -5.41
CA ALA A 309 5.81 -7.76 -5.66
C ALA A 309 6.55 -6.42 -5.83
N ARG A 310 6.63 -5.66 -4.74
CA ARG A 310 7.22 -4.32 -4.66
C ARG A 310 7.39 -3.90 -3.21
N PHE A 311 8.08 -2.78 -2.99
CA PHE A 311 8.00 -2.08 -1.73
C PHE A 311 6.56 -1.62 -1.47
N THR A 312 6.17 -1.62 -0.20
CA THR A 312 4.88 -1.09 0.25
C THR A 312 5.10 -0.04 1.32
N GLN A 313 4.05 0.72 1.64
CA GLN A 313 4.07 1.68 2.74
C GLN A 313 4.56 1.04 4.06
N VAL A 314 4.13 -0.19 4.35
CA VAL A 314 4.55 -0.91 5.55
C VAL A 314 6.06 -1.09 5.55
N THR A 315 6.65 -1.52 4.43
CA THR A 315 8.10 -1.72 4.30
C THR A 315 8.89 -0.47 4.64
N TYR A 316 8.49 0.69 4.10
CA TYR A 316 9.17 1.97 4.32
C TYR A 316 9.13 2.44 5.77
N LEU A 317 8.09 2.06 6.50
CA LEU A 317 7.95 2.42 7.91
C LEU A 317 8.70 1.48 8.85
N LEU A 318 9.07 0.26 8.42
CA LEU A 318 9.63 -0.76 9.31
C LEU A 318 10.82 -0.28 10.18
N PRO A 319 11.83 0.47 9.66
CA PRO A 319 12.91 1.00 10.50
C PRO A 319 12.40 1.88 11.65
N LEU A 320 11.44 2.78 11.34
CA LEU A 320 10.82 3.67 12.32
C LEU A 320 9.98 2.88 13.34
N ILE A 321 9.20 1.91 12.86
CA ILE A 321 8.33 1.05 13.68
C ILE A 321 9.17 0.23 14.66
N CYS A 322 10.27 -0.38 14.22
CA CYS A 322 11.19 -1.12 15.08
C CYS A 322 11.79 -0.23 16.18
N ARG A 323 12.14 1.01 15.86
CA ARG A 323 12.58 1.99 16.87
C ARG A 323 11.47 2.28 17.87
N PHE A 324 10.24 2.50 17.41
CA PHE A 324 9.12 2.83 18.30
C PHE A 324 8.69 1.66 19.19
N PHE A 325 8.78 0.41 18.73
CA PHE A 325 8.50 -0.76 19.57
C PHE A 325 9.45 -0.95 20.76
N SER A 326 10.59 -0.27 20.79
CA SER A 326 11.45 -0.25 21.99
C SER A 326 10.80 0.49 23.17
N THR A 327 9.80 1.33 22.89
CA THR A 327 9.15 2.19 23.88
C THR A 327 7.66 1.93 23.92
N TYR A 328 6.97 2.01 22.77
CA TYR A 328 5.51 2.02 22.69
C TYR A 328 4.91 0.65 22.39
N GLU A 329 3.77 0.36 23.03
CA GLU A 329 3.04 -0.91 22.88
C GLU A 329 2.09 -0.89 21.68
N TYR A 330 1.47 0.26 21.39
CA TYR A 330 0.47 0.39 20.33
C TYR A 330 0.96 1.35 19.27
N ILE A 331 0.97 0.91 18.02
CA ILE A 331 1.42 1.71 16.88
C ILE A 331 0.47 1.50 15.70
N GLU A 332 -0.12 2.58 15.20
CA GLU A 332 -1.11 2.52 14.14
C GLU A 332 -0.97 3.71 13.21
N SER A 333 -1.09 3.48 11.90
CA SER A 333 -1.06 4.55 10.91
C SER A 333 -2.46 4.92 10.43
N ARG A 334 -2.62 6.17 10.01
CA ARG A 334 -3.77 6.67 9.26
C ARG A 334 -3.30 7.57 8.14
N PHE A 335 -4.23 7.88 7.24
CA PHE A 335 -4.09 9.03 6.37
C PHE A 335 -5.37 9.86 6.35
N LYS A 336 -5.23 11.14 6.01
CA LYS A 336 -6.34 12.04 5.79
C LYS A 336 -6.18 12.76 4.46
N ARG A 337 -7.29 12.91 3.76
CA ARG A 337 -7.42 13.79 2.59
C ARG A 337 -8.29 14.95 2.98
N PHE A 338 -7.87 16.15 2.61
CA PHE A 338 -8.59 17.37 2.93
C PHE A 338 -8.30 18.43 1.85
N SER A 339 -9.10 19.49 1.77
CA SER A 339 -8.99 20.49 0.71
C SER A 339 -9.41 21.88 1.16
N CYS A 340 -8.57 22.87 0.92
CA CYS A 340 -8.82 24.24 1.36
C CYS A 340 -8.50 25.28 0.28
N SER A 341 -9.02 26.50 0.45
CA SER A 341 -8.82 27.59 -0.51
C SER A 341 -7.45 28.28 -0.38
N ALA A 342 -6.78 28.12 0.76
CA ALA A 342 -5.48 28.71 1.02
C ALA A 342 -4.39 27.63 0.96
N ASP A 343 -3.17 28.01 0.59
CA ASP A 343 -2.02 27.13 0.79
C ASP A 343 -1.74 27.08 2.31
N LEU A 344 -1.79 25.88 2.90
CA LEU A 344 -1.45 25.65 4.30
C LEU A 344 0.01 25.20 4.36
N PRO A 345 0.88 25.99 5.01
CA PRO A 345 2.22 25.56 5.39
C PRO A 345 2.15 24.29 6.26
N PHE A 346 3.22 23.48 6.18
CA PHE A 346 3.33 22.29 7.02
C PHE A 346 3.26 22.63 8.53
N GLU A 347 3.82 23.77 8.95
CA GLU A 347 3.83 24.20 10.35
C GLU A 347 2.41 24.41 10.89
N ASP A 348 1.53 25.04 10.10
CA ASP A 348 0.13 25.27 10.49
C ASP A 348 -0.61 23.93 10.64
N VAL A 349 -0.39 22.99 9.71
CA VAL A 349 -0.96 21.64 9.79
C VAL A 349 -0.43 20.89 11.02
N LEU A 350 0.88 20.99 11.30
CA LEU A 350 1.48 20.37 12.47
C LEU A 350 0.92 20.94 13.77
N THR A 351 0.74 22.27 13.87
CA THR A 351 0.12 22.92 15.03
C THR A 351 -1.30 22.44 15.23
N GLU A 352 -2.14 22.47 14.19
CA GLU A 352 -3.53 22.02 14.30
C GLU A 352 -3.63 20.55 14.70
N VAL A 353 -2.78 19.68 14.15
CA VAL A 353 -2.72 18.26 14.53
C VAL A 353 -2.25 18.11 15.98
N THR A 354 -1.23 18.85 16.41
CA THR A 354 -0.72 18.78 17.79
C THR A 354 -1.79 19.18 18.80
N GLU A 355 -2.49 20.29 18.54
CA GLU A 355 -3.57 20.78 19.39
C GLU A 355 -4.76 19.81 19.45
N ALA A 356 -5.14 19.23 18.31
CA ALA A 356 -6.26 18.30 18.22
C ALA A 356 -5.97 16.95 18.91
N LEU A 357 -4.76 16.41 18.72
CA LEU A 357 -4.42 15.07 19.22
C LEU A 357 -3.98 15.05 20.68
N ASN A 358 -3.30 16.11 21.15
CA ASN A 358 -2.81 16.26 22.52
C ASN A 358 -2.25 14.94 23.12
N PRO A 359 -1.14 14.40 22.57
CA PRO A 359 -0.69 13.04 22.86
C PRO A 359 -0.27 12.77 24.31
N GLY A 360 0.06 13.80 25.10
CA GLY A 360 0.63 13.65 26.44
C GLY A 360 2.07 13.10 26.41
N GLU A 361 2.58 12.69 27.58
CA GLU A 361 3.97 12.22 27.74
C GLU A 361 4.17 10.73 27.35
N ASP A 362 3.11 9.92 27.40
CA ASP A 362 3.14 8.47 27.19
C ASP A 362 2.90 8.06 25.72
N GLY A 363 2.87 9.03 24.81
CA GLY A 363 2.54 8.81 23.40
C GLY A 363 2.95 9.96 22.50
N GLY A 364 2.60 9.85 21.24
CA GLY A 364 2.94 10.83 20.23
C GLY A 364 2.41 10.47 18.86
N PHE A 365 2.77 11.31 17.91
CA PHE A 365 2.48 11.06 16.50
C PHE A 365 3.67 11.45 15.63
N PHE A 366 3.76 10.83 14.45
CA PHE A 366 4.78 11.11 13.46
C PHE A 366 4.14 11.29 12.08
N ILE A 367 4.23 12.49 11.52
CA ILE A 367 3.76 12.75 10.14
C ILE A 367 4.84 12.25 9.18
N TYR A 368 4.51 11.27 8.34
CA TYR A 368 5.50 10.62 7.47
C TYR A 368 5.26 10.89 5.97
N THR A 369 4.19 11.59 5.62
CA THR A 369 3.98 12.12 4.27
C THR A 369 3.13 13.37 4.39
N PHE A 370 3.60 14.46 3.80
CA PHE A 370 2.84 15.70 3.63
C PHE A 370 2.75 16.01 2.13
N GLY A 371 1.71 15.47 1.50
CA GLY A 371 1.43 15.71 0.09
C GLY A 371 0.51 16.90 -0.08
N LYS A 372 0.83 17.83 -0.99
CA LYS A 372 -0.07 18.90 -1.39
C LYS A 372 0.02 19.21 -2.88
N THR A 373 -1.11 19.56 -3.48
CA THR A 373 -1.17 20.02 -4.88
C THR A 373 -2.31 21.01 -5.05
N ARG A 374 -2.21 21.91 -6.02
CA ARG A 374 -3.27 22.86 -6.35
C ARG A 374 -3.96 22.43 -7.64
N SER A 375 -5.28 22.39 -7.61
CA SER A 375 -6.12 22.26 -8.80
C SER A 375 -7.15 23.37 -8.77
N ASP A 376 -7.26 24.10 -9.88
CA ASP A 376 -8.09 25.31 -9.96
C ASP A 376 -7.75 26.29 -8.80
N ASP A 377 -8.75 26.68 -8.02
CA ASP A 377 -8.63 27.56 -6.85
C ASP A 377 -8.72 26.81 -5.52
N THR A 378 -8.40 25.51 -5.52
CA THR A 378 -8.38 24.67 -4.31
C THR A 378 -7.05 23.93 -4.17
N TRP A 379 -6.51 23.98 -2.96
CA TRP A 379 -5.41 23.14 -2.53
C TRP A 379 -5.95 21.83 -1.99
N HIS A 380 -5.35 20.73 -2.41
CA HIS A 380 -5.69 19.38 -2.01
C HIS A 380 -4.50 18.77 -1.29
N TYR A 381 -4.77 18.08 -0.19
CA TYR A 381 -3.75 17.53 0.68
C TYR A 381 -3.96 16.04 0.88
N ARG A 382 -2.83 15.35 1.10
CA ARG A 382 -2.81 13.98 1.58
C ARG A 382 -1.76 13.87 2.68
N LEU A 383 -2.25 13.75 3.91
CA LEU A 383 -1.46 13.62 5.10
C LEU A 383 -1.41 12.15 5.53
N PHE A 384 -0.23 11.62 5.76
CA PHE A 384 -0.08 10.32 6.44
C PHE A 384 0.62 10.49 7.78
N ILE A 385 0.09 9.80 8.79
CA ILE A 385 0.46 9.98 10.17
C ILE A 385 0.50 8.64 10.89
N LEU A 386 1.47 8.48 11.78
CA LEU A 386 1.65 7.34 12.66
C LEU A 386 1.29 7.78 14.09
N PHE A 387 0.51 6.98 14.79
CA PHE A 387 0.08 7.19 16.17
C PHE A 387 0.71 6.12 17.03
N TYR A 388 1.36 6.52 18.11
CA TYR A 388 2.00 5.59 19.03
C TYR A 388 1.73 5.98 20.48
N HIS A 389 1.45 4.98 21.32
CA HIS A 389 1.17 5.21 22.74
C HIS A 389 1.42 3.96 23.57
N MET A 390 1.71 4.14 24.85
CA MET A 390 1.77 3.06 25.86
C MET A 390 0.40 2.47 26.25
N LYS A 391 -0.71 3.11 25.88
CA LYS A 391 -2.06 2.81 26.41
C LYS A 391 -3.06 2.81 25.26
N LYS A 392 -3.79 1.70 25.10
CA LYS A 392 -4.69 1.52 23.95
C LYS A 392 -5.83 2.53 23.92
N ASP A 393 -6.44 2.83 25.07
CA ASP A 393 -7.54 3.79 25.19
C ASP A 393 -7.13 5.20 24.73
N LYS A 394 -5.90 5.62 25.08
CA LYS A 394 -5.34 6.90 24.65
C LYS A 394 -5.01 6.93 23.16
N GLN A 395 -4.44 5.85 22.62
CA GLN A 395 -4.24 5.73 21.18
C GLN A 395 -5.57 5.80 20.41
N ILE A 396 -6.59 5.07 20.86
CA ILE A 396 -7.93 5.09 20.26
C ILE A 396 -8.50 6.51 20.29
N HIS A 397 -8.37 7.22 21.42
CA HIS A 397 -8.81 8.60 21.49
C HIS A 397 -8.12 9.50 20.45
N MET A 398 -6.80 9.40 20.29
CA MET A 398 -6.07 10.16 19.26
C MET A 398 -6.54 9.82 17.85
N LEU A 399 -6.76 8.53 17.55
CA LEU A 399 -7.26 8.08 16.25
C LEU A 399 -8.67 8.67 15.98
N THR A 400 -9.57 8.61 16.96
CA THR A 400 -10.92 9.21 16.85
C THR A 400 -10.85 10.72 16.62
N MET A 401 -10.03 11.44 17.39
CA MET A 401 -9.85 12.88 17.21
C MET A 401 -9.30 13.21 15.82
N PHE A 402 -8.34 12.41 15.33
CA PHE A 402 -7.79 12.59 13.98
C PHE A 402 -8.85 12.37 12.90
N ASP A 403 -9.67 11.33 13.01
CA ASP A 403 -10.71 11.01 12.04
C ASP A 403 -11.78 12.11 11.98
N GLU A 404 -12.15 12.70 13.13
CA GLU A 404 -13.17 13.75 13.27
C GLU A 404 -12.65 15.17 12.95
N MET A 405 -11.34 15.41 13.01
CA MET A 405 -10.74 16.74 12.84
C MET A 405 -11.05 17.38 11.47
N GLU A 406 -11.45 18.66 11.44
CA GLU A 406 -11.48 19.46 10.20
C GLU A 406 -10.44 20.59 10.30
N PHE A 407 -9.62 20.76 9.27
CA PHE A 407 -8.60 21.81 9.28
C PHE A 407 -9.25 23.20 9.24
N SER A 408 -8.68 24.18 9.93
CA SER A 408 -9.32 25.49 10.21
C SER A 408 -9.73 26.27 8.96
N SER A 409 -9.01 26.09 7.85
CA SER A 409 -9.31 26.68 6.55
C SER A 409 -10.50 26.00 5.83
N GLU A 410 -10.81 24.74 6.14
CA GLU A 410 -12.03 24.05 5.67
C GLU A 410 -13.28 24.57 6.41
N ARG A 411 -13.15 24.82 7.72
CA ARG A 411 -14.25 25.33 8.57
C ARG A 411 -14.77 26.70 8.10
N ARG A 412 -13.90 27.57 7.58
CA ARG A 412 -14.31 28.89 7.03
C ARG A 412 -15.21 28.79 5.79
N ARG A 413 -15.12 27.72 4.98
CA ARG A 413 -16.03 27.49 3.82
C ARG A 413 -17.47 27.17 4.25
N ARG A 414 -17.67 26.42 5.35
CA ARG A 414 -19.03 26.11 5.85
C ARG A 414 -19.72 27.29 6.52
N CYS A 415 -18.96 28.18 7.16
CA CYS A 415 -19.52 29.41 7.74
C CYS A 415 -19.77 30.52 6.72
N ALA A 416 -19.03 30.57 5.60
CA ALA A 416 -19.24 31.55 4.53
C ALA A 416 -20.37 31.18 3.54
N GLY A 417 -20.93 29.97 3.65
CA GLY A 417 -22.04 29.46 2.82
C GLY A 417 -23.38 29.34 3.56
N LYS A 418 -23.55 29.99 4.71
CA LYS A 418 -24.83 30.09 5.44
C LYS A 418 -25.38 31.50 5.40
#